data_AF-A0A3A1Y5W9-F1
#
_entry.id   AF-A0A3A1Y5W9-F1
#
_cell.length_a   1.000
_cell.length_b   1.000
_cell.length_c   1.000
_cell.angle_alpha   90.00
_cell.angle_beta   90.00
_cell.angle_gamma   90.00
#
_symmetry.space_group_name_H-M   'P 1'
#
loop_
_entity.id
_entity.type
_entity.pdbx_description
1 polymer ?
#
loop_
_entity_poly.entity_id
_entity_poly.type
_entity_poly.pdbx_seq_one_letter_code
_entity_poly.pdbx_strand_id
1 'polypeptide(L)'
;MIYKSLSLACLCALSILPSFASTANELEQKLDHLLQENSNFLPTAKNWYTFVKEDYSGSKVYTFEIMDTARAYLAVINKNYSLTPESYESKDINNLMEIIKTCDQYQEVAKQSSNFNKYTTDCFFFQTIFATSAYNYEALQTLALEALQDEYQELQAPSAEQRKIYQALLNYQNIKTSFTKYYLKPEDYGQHNLPLYFKKVFNLQLSLER
;
A
#
# COMPACT_ATOMS: atom_id res chain seq x y z
N MET A 1 22.74 35.85 -63.58
CA MET A 1 22.77 34.48 -63.03
C MET A 1 22.25 34.53 -61.62
N ILE A 2 21.08 33.94 -61.37
CA ILE A 2 20.40 33.93 -60.06
C ILE A 2 20.29 32.46 -59.68
N TYR A 3 20.94 32.04 -58.60
CA TYR A 3 20.68 30.74 -57.98
C TYR A 3 19.86 30.97 -56.70
N LYS A 4 18.57 30.61 -56.77
CA LYS A 4 17.68 30.44 -55.62
C LYS A 4 17.86 29.02 -55.09
N SER A 5 18.40 28.88 -53.89
CA SER A 5 18.41 27.63 -53.14
C SER A 5 17.08 27.47 -52.38
N LEU A 6 16.27 26.49 -52.78
CA LEU A 6 15.14 26.00 -51.98
C LEU A 6 15.68 25.13 -50.83
N SER A 7 15.53 25.58 -49.60
CA SER A 7 15.68 24.74 -48.41
C SER A 7 14.32 24.12 -48.08
N LEU A 8 14.23 22.80 -48.25
CA LEU A 8 13.11 21.95 -47.87
C LEU A 8 12.96 21.99 -46.34
N ALA A 9 11.91 22.62 -45.83
CA ALA A 9 11.54 22.54 -44.42
C ALA A 9 10.95 21.15 -44.14
N CYS A 10 11.71 20.31 -43.44
CA CYS A 10 11.24 19.04 -42.92
C CYS A 10 10.32 19.32 -41.73
N LEU A 11 9.00 19.16 -41.94
CA LEU A 11 8.00 19.17 -40.88
C LEU A 11 8.17 17.91 -40.03
N CYS A 12 8.87 18.01 -38.91
CA CYS A 12 8.78 17.01 -37.84
C CYS A 12 7.41 17.13 -37.19
N ALA A 13 6.47 16.27 -37.61
CA ALA A 13 5.25 16.02 -36.87
C ALA A 13 5.62 15.36 -35.53
N LEU A 14 5.68 16.14 -34.46
CA LEU A 14 5.64 15.61 -33.10
C LEU A 14 4.23 15.02 -32.90
N SER A 15 4.12 13.70 -33.04
CA SER A 15 3.00 12.94 -32.52
C SER A 15 3.05 12.99 -30.98
N ILE A 16 2.40 14.00 -30.42
CA ILE A 16 2.02 14.03 -29.01
C ILE A 16 1.03 12.87 -28.82
N LEU A 17 1.52 11.73 -28.34
CA LEU A 17 0.65 10.67 -27.82
C LEU A 17 -0.15 11.29 -26.67
N PRO A 18 -1.49 11.33 -26.72
CA PRO A 18 -2.26 11.73 -25.56
C PRO A 18 -1.96 10.73 -24.46
N SER A 19 -1.41 11.19 -23.32
CA SER A 19 -1.42 10.37 -22.12
C SER A 19 -2.89 10.17 -21.77
N PHE A 20 -3.44 8.99 -22.03
CA PHE A 20 -4.82 8.67 -21.69
C PHE A 20 -4.94 8.72 -20.17
N ALA A 21 -5.32 9.88 -19.63
CA ALA A 21 -5.75 9.99 -18.25
C ALA A 21 -6.99 9.11 -18.11
N SER A 22 -6.92 8.08 -17.26
CA SER A 22 -8.04 7.18 -17.04
C SER A 22 -9.26 7.97 -16.57
N THR A 23 -10.41 7.68 -17.14
CA THR A 23 -11.68 8.29 -16.72
C THR A 23 -12.11 7.74 -15.36
N ALA A 24 -12.96 8.48 -14.64
CA ALA A 24 -13.53 8.01 -13.38
C ALA A 24 -14.20 6.62 -13.54
N ASN A 25 -14.94 6.41 -14.63
CA ASN A 25 -15.64 5.14 -14.90
C ASN A 25 -14.67 3.98 -15.15
N GLU A 26 -13.55 4.19 -15.86
CA GLU A 26 -12.52 3.16 -16.06
C GLU A 26 -11.86 2.76 -14.74
N LEU A 27 -11.59 3.74 -13.87
CA LEU A 27 -11.03 3.50 -12.54
C LEU A 27 -12.02 2.77 -11.62
N GLU A 28 -13.32 3.07 -11.71
CA GLU A 28 -14.37 2.35 -10.99
C GLU A 28 -14.45 0.88 -11.40
N GLN A 29 -14.43 0.60 -12.70
CA GLN A 29 -14.41 -0.77 -13.21
C GLN A 29 -13.15 -1.52 -12.76
N LYS A 30 -12.01 -0.84 -12.76
CA LYS A 30 -10.75 -1.41 -12.26
C LYS A 30 -10.83 -1.70 -10.76
N LEU A 31 -11.36 -0.78 -9.95
CA LEU A 31 -11.56 -1.00 -8.52
C LEU A 31 -12.52 -2.15 -8.25
N ASP A 32 -13.65 -2.23 -8.96
CA ASP A 32 -14.59 -3.35 -8.81
C ASP A 32 -13.92 -4.69 -9.14
N HIS A 33 -13.15 -4.76 -10.23
CA HIS A 33 -12.44 -5.97 -10.61
C HIS A 33 -11.41 -6.37 -9.53
N LEU A 34 -10.56 -5.44 -9.09
CA LEU A 34 -9.56 -5.70 -8.05
C LEU A 34 -10.22 -6.12 -6.72
N LEU A 35 -11.31 -5.47 -6.32
CA LEU A 35 -12.04 -5.80 -5.10
C LEU A 35 -12.78 -7.13 -5.22
N GLN A 36 -13.25 -7.52 -6.40
CA GLN A 36 -13.86 -8.82 -6.62
C GLN A 36 -12.81 -9.94 -6.53
N GLU A 37 -11.65 -9.77 -7.16
CA GLU A 37 -10.55 -10.74 -7.10
C GLU A 37 -9.93 -10.86 -5.70
N ASN A 38 -10.00 -9.79 -4.91
CA ASN A 38 -9.44 -9.70 -3.57
C ASN A 38 -10.53 -9.41 -2.52
N SER A 39 -11.63 -10.18 -2.59
CA SER A 39 -12.89 -9.92 -1.85
C SER A 39 -12.75 -9.79 -0.34
N ASN A 40 -11.69 -10.32 0.27
CA ASN A 40 -11.41 -10.20 1.70
C ASN A 40 -10.69 -8.89 2.08
N PHE A 41 -10.07 -8.16 1.15
CA PHE A 41 -9.23 -7.00 1.48
C PHE A 41 -10.05 -5.88 2.12
N LEU A 42 -11.15 -5.46 1.49
CA LEU A 42 -11.98 -4.36 1.98
C LEU A 42 -12.67 -4.70 3.32
N PRO A 43 -13.29 -5.87 3.52
CA PRO A 43 -13.80 -6.26 4.83
C PRO A 43 -12.72 -6.28 5.92
N THR A 44 -11.51 -6.79 5.60
CA THR A 44 -10.40 -6.82 6.56
C THR A 44 -9.91 -5.40 6.89
N ALA A 45 -9.87 -4.50 5.92
CA ALA A 45 -9.46 -3.11 6.13
C ALA A 45 -10.51 -2.35 6.98
N LYS A 46 -11.80 -2.61 6.77
CA LYS A 46 -12.89 -2.06 7.60
C LYS A 46 -12.81 -2.56 9.03
N ASN A 47 -12.56 -3.86 9.24
CA ASN A 47 -12.41 -4.44 10.57
C ASN A 47 -11.17 -3.88 11.29
N TRP A 48 -10.04 -3.80 10.59
CA TRP A 48 -8.83 -3.16 11.12
C TRP A 48 -9.08 -1.70 11.52
N TYR A 49 -9.77 -0.93 10.66
CA TYR A 49 -10.10 0.45 10.95
C TYR A 49 -10.95 0.60 12.20
N THR A 50 -11.98 -0.25 12.34
CA THR A 50 -12.85 -0.27 13.53
C THR A 50 -12.05 -0.62 14.77
N PHE A 51 -11.21 -1.65 14.71
CA PHE A 51 -10.33 -2.04 15.81
C PHE A 51 -9.43 -0.88 16.25
N VAL A 52 -8.70 -0.24 15.33
CA VAL A 52 -7.82 0.88 15.68
C VAL A 52 -8.61 2.05 16.26
N LYS A 53 -9.78 2.35 15.71
CA LYS A 53 -10.64 3.42 16.19
C LYS A 53 -11.16 3.16 17.60
N GLU A 54 -11.60 1.94 17.89
CA GLU A 54 -12.21 1.59 19.17
C GLU A 54 -11.18 1.43 20.28
N ASP A 55 -10.06 0.75 20.01
CA ASP A 55 -9.07 0.42 21.03
C ASP A 55 -8.10 1.57 21.35
N TYR A 56 -7.86 2.47 20.40
CA TYR A 56 -6.89 3.56 20.57
C TYR A 56 -7.48 4.96 20.67
N SER A 57 -8.81 5.14 20.52
CA SER A 57 -9.42 6.46 20.63
C SER A 57 -9.19 7.09 22.02
N GLY A 58 -8.64 8.30 22.04
CA GLY A 58 -8.29 9.03 23.26
C GLY A 58 -6.95 8.62 23.88
N SER A 59 -6.27 7.61 23.33
CA SER A 59 -5.02 7.09 23.85
C SER A 59 -3.79 7.77 23.23
N LYS A 60 -2.68 7.79 23.97
CA LYS A 60 -1.34 8.01 23.40
C LYS A 60 -0.85 6.68 22.84
N VAL A 61 -0.48 6.67 21.57
CA VAL A 61 -0.04 5.47 20.84
C VAL A 61 1.32 5.76 20.22
N TYR A 62 2.25 4.83 20.28
CA TYR A 62 3.54 4.96 19.62
C TYR A 62 3.46 4.51 18.16
N THR A 63 4.32 5.06 17.29
CA THR A 63 4.39 4.68 15.87
C THR A 63 4.53 3.17 15.66
N PHE A 64 5.35 2.50 16.47
CA PHE A 64 5.53 1.06 16.38
C PHE A 64 4.22 0.29 16.65
N GLU A 65 3.37 0.75 17.57
CA GLU A 65 2.09 0.09 17.85
C GLU A 65 1.15 0.19 16.65
N ILE A 66 1.12 1.34 15.96
CA ILE A 66 0.37 1.48 14.71
C ILE A 66 0.94 0.57 13.61
N MET A 67 2.27 0.48 13.48
CA MET A 67 2.91 -0.45 12.54
C MET A 67 2.53 -1.89 12.86
N ASP A 68 2.51 -2.29 14.12
CA ASP A 68 2.14 -3.64 14.56
C ASP A 68 0.70 -3.98 14.17
N THR A 69 -0.24 -3.04 14.34
CA THR A 69 -1.61 -3.25 13.86
C THR A 69 -1.69 -3.39 12.34
N ALA A 70 -0.85 -2.65 11.59
CA ALA A 70 -0.80 -2.77 10.15
C ALA A 70 -0.22 -4.12 9.72
N ARG A 71 0.82 -4.61 10.41
CA ARG A 71 1.37 -5.96 10.21
C ARG A 71 0.29 -7.02 10.44
N ALA A 72 -0.57 -6.88 11.44
CA ALA A 72 -1.69 -7.79 11.64
C ALA A 72 -2.68 -7.80 10.46
N TYR A 73 -3.05 -6.63 9.91
CA TYR A 73 -3.86 -6.56 8.68
C TYR A 73 -3.15 -7.26 7.50
N LEU A 74 -1.86 -6.98 7.31
CA LEU A 74 -1.06 -7.53 6.21
C LEU A 74 -0.90 -9.05 6.34
N ALA A 75 -0.71 -9.59 7.55
CA ALA A 75 -0.67 -11.03 7.79
C ALA A 75 -1.97 -11.72 7.35
N VAL A 76 -3.13 -11.10 7.60
CA VAL A 76 -4.42 -11.66 7.21
C VAL A 76 -4.60 -11.68 5.69
N ILE A 77 -4.18 -10.63 4.98
CA ILE A 77 -4.40 -10.56 3.53
C ILE A 77 -3.28 -11.23 2.70
N ASN A 78 -2.06 -11.34 3.22
CA ASN A 78 -0.89 -11.83 2.50
C ASN A 78 -0.84 -13.37 2.51
N LYS A 79 -1.70 -14.01 1.73
CA LYS A 79 -1.82 -15.49 1.71
C LYS A 79 -1.23 -16.13 0.46
N ASN A 80 -1.15 -15.40 -0.64
CA ASN A 80 -0.60 -15.83 -1.93
C ASN A 80 0.81 -15.27 -2.13
N TYR A 81 1.74 -15.71 -1.26
CA TYR A 81 3.16 -15.37 -1.38
C TYR A 81 4.01 -16.58 -1.73
N SER A 82 5.17 -16.31 -2.30
CA SER A 82 6.27 -17.25 -2.46
C SER A 82 7.44 -16.76 -1.63
N LEU A 83 7.89 -17.59 -0.70
CA LEU A 83 8.98 -17.28 0.20
C LEU A 83 9.97 -18.44 0.20
N THR A 84 11.21 -18.13 -0.15
CA THR A 84 12.34 -19.02 -0.05
C THR A 84 13.42 -18.36 0.81
N PRO A 85 14.47 -19.08 1.22
CA PRO A 85 15.63 -18.46 1.87
C PRO A 85 16.28 -17.34 1.05
N GLU A 86 16.04 -17.29 -0.26
CA GLU A 86 16.69 -16.36 -1.18
C GLU A 86 15.74 -15.31 -1.76
N SER A 87 14.42 -15.49 -1.69
CA SER A 87 13.47 -14.64 -2.40
C SER A 87 12.13 -14.49 -1.69
N TYR A 88 11.52 -13.31 -1.80
CA TYR A 88 10.13 -13.05 -1.41
C TYR A 88 9.37 -12.31 -2.51
N GLU A 89 8.20 -12.84 -2.85
CA GLU A 89 7.21 -12.19 -3.71
C GLU A 89 5.80 -12.44 -3.15
N SER A 90 4.91 -11.46 -3.26
CA SER A 90 3.51 -11.62 -2.87
C SER A 90 2.56 -11.03 -3.89
N LYS A 91 1.66 -11.87 -4.41
CA LYS A 91 0.60 -11.43 -5.32
C LYS A 91 -0.39 -10.53 -4.60
N ASP A 92 -0.75 -10.88 -3.36
CA ASP A 92 -1.76 -10.15 -2.60
C ASP A 92 -1.28 -8.74 -2.22
N ILE A 93 -0.01 -8.60 -1.85
CA ILE A 93 0.57 -7.28 -1.55
C ILE A 93 0.68 -6.44 -2.83
N ASN A 94 1.04 -7.04 -3.96
CA ASN A 94 1.03 -6.34 -5.24
C ASN A 94 -0.37 -5.85 -5.62
N ASN A 95 -1.39 -6.68 -5.41
CA ASN A 95 -2.80 -6.31 -5.63
C ASN A 95 -3.24 -5.16 -4.70
N LEU A 96 -2.85 -5.20 -3.41
CA LEU A 96 -3.14 -4.10 -2.47
C LEU A 96 -2.52 -2.79 -2.95
N MET A 97 -1.26 -2.82 -3.39
CA MET A 97 -0.60 -1.63 -3.93
C MET A 97 -1.32 -1.09 -5.16
N GLU A 98 -1.81 -1.98 -6.04
CA GLU A 98 -2.57 -1.57 -7.22
C GLU A 98 -3.92 -0.94 -6.84
N ILE A 99 -4.62 -1.47 -5.83
CA ILE A 99 -5.83 -0.85 -5.28
C ILE A 99 -5.52 0.56 -4.76
N ILE A 100 -4.46 0.72 -3.96
CA ILE A 100 -4.04 2.02 -3.41
C ILE A 100 -3.76 3.02 -4.55
N LYS A 101 -2.96 2.63 -5.55
CA LYS A 101 -2.66 3.49 -6.72
C LYS A 101 -3.92 3.88 -7.49
N THR A 102 -4.82 2.93 -7.70
CA THR A 102 -6.08 3.18 -8.42
C THR A 102 -6.98 4.12 -7.60
N CYS A 103 -6.99 3.98 -6.28
CA CYS A 103 -7.67 4.88 -5.37
C CYS A 103 -7.13 6.32 -5.41
N ASP A 104 -5.82 6.50 -5.44
CA ASP A 104 -5.20 7.83 -5.58
C ASP A 104 -5.63 8.50 -6.90
N GLN A 105 -5.55 7.75 -8.01
CA GLN A 105 -6.00 8.24 -9.32
C GLN A 105 -7.49 8.57 -9.34
N TYR A 106 -8.32 7.76 -8.69
CA TYR A 106 -9.77 7.96 -8.65
C TYR A 106 -10.14 9.26 -7.93
N GLN A 107 -9.51 9.54 -6.78
CA GLN A 107 -9.79 10.74 -5.99
C GLN A 107 -9.55 12.05 -6.76
N GLU A 108 -8.62 12.04 -7.71
CA GLU A 108 -8.31 13.21 -8.56
C GLU A 108 -9.40 13.52 -9.59
N VAL A 109 -10.08 12.48 -10.12
CA VAL A 109 -10.99 12.63 -11.28
C VAL A 109 -12.47 12.41 -10.96
N ALA A 110 -12.79 11.87 -9.78
CA ALA A 110 -14.13 11.34 -9.49
C ALA A 110 -15.14 12.33 -8.92
N LYS A 111 -14.79 13.62 -8.75
CA LYS A 111 -15.67 14.62 -8.08
C LYS A 111 -17.07 14.75 -8.69
N GLN A 112 -17.26 14.34 -9.94
CA GLN A 112 -18.54 14.37 -10.66
C GLN A 112 -19.13 12.97 -10.91
N SER A 113 -18.52 11.91 -10.40
CA SER A 113 -19.06 10.55 -10.54
C SER A 113 -20.27 10.36 -9.64
N SER A 114 -21.29 9.67 -10.13
CA SER A 114 -22.44 9.21 -9.33
C SER A 114 -22.04 8.22 -8.23
N ASN A 115 -20.90 7.54 -8.39
CA ASN A 115 -20.39 6.56 -7.43
C ASN A 115 -19.31 7.13 -6.49
N PHE A 116 -19.06 8.44 -6.54
CA PHE A 116 -18.01 9.12 -5.78
C PHE A 116 -17.99 8.70 -4.30
N ASN A 117 -19.15 8.69 -3.64
CA ASN A 117 -19.25 8.35 -2.22
C ASN A 117 -18.84 6.90 -1.90
N LYS A 118 -19.25 5.92 -2.75
CA LYS A 118 -18.93 4.50 -2.55
C LYS A 118 -17.42 4.30 -2.57
N TYR A 119 -16.79 4.63 -3.70
CA TYR A 119 -15.36 4.37 -3.89
C TYR A 119 -14.48 5.28 -3.04
N THR A 120 -14.87 6.53 -2.78
CA THR A 120 -14.10 7.38 -1.85
C THR A 120 -14.07 6.80 -0.45
N THR A 121 -15.17 6.20 0.01
CA THR A 121 -15.23 5.54 1.33
C THR A 121 -14.37 4.28 1.35
N ASP A 122 -14.46 3.43 0.33
CA ASP A 122 -13.65 2.21 0.28
C ASP A 122 -12.15 2.53 0.14
N CYS A 123 -11.81 3.50 -0.72
CA CYS A 123 -10.45 4.00 -0.87
C CYS A 123 -9.91 4.63 0.40
N PHE A 124 -10.73 5.31 1.19
CA PHE A 124 -10.32 5.86 2.47
C PHE A 124 -9.77 4.77 3.41
N PHE A 125 -10.37 3.58 3.46
CA PHE A 125 -9.85 2.49 4.29
C PHE A 125 -8.47 2.01 3.82
N PHE A 126 -8.27 1.82 2.52
CA PHE A 126 -6.97 1.43 1.98
C PHE A 126 -5.90 2.51 2.16
N GLN A 127 -6.27 3.78 1.99
CA GLN A 127 -5.38 4.90 2.25
C GLN A 127 -5.01 5.04 3.72
N THR A 128 -5.92 4.67 4.63
CA THR A 128 -5.64 4.65 6.07
C THR A 128 -4.64 3.55 6.43
N ILE A 129 -4.76 2.36 5.81
CA ILE A 129 -3.72 1.32 5.91
C ILE A 129 -2.40 1.84 5.35
N PHE A 130 -2.41 2.45 4.16
CA PHE A 130 -1.19 2.92 3.53
C PHE A 130 -0.49 4.03 4.34
N ALA A 131 -1.26 4.87 5.02
CA ALA A 131 -0.74 5.88 5.94
C ALA A 131 0.11 5.25 7.07
N THR A 132 -0.18 4.03 7.50
CA THR A 132 0.64 3.34 8.52
C THR A 132 2.07 3.08 8.04
N SER A 133 2.25 2.98 6.72
CA SER A 133 3.55 2.84 6.05
C SER A 133 4.16 4.17 5.60
N ALA A 134 3.70 5.29 6.17
CA ALA A 134 4.09 6.63 5.76
C ALA A 134 3.92 6.89 4.25
N TYR A 135 2.87 6.32 3.65
CA TYR A 135 2.60 6.42 2.20
C TYR A 135 3.78 5.96 1.33
N ASN A 136 4.59 5.02 1.81
CA ASN A 136 5.72 4.46 1.09
C ASN A 136 5.46 2.99 0.73
N TYR A 137 5.43 2.68 -0.56
CA TYR A 137 5.18 1.31 -1.06
C TYR A 137 6.24 0.32 -0.62
N GLU A 138 7.52 0.72 -0.62
CA GLU A 138 8.61 -0.13 -0.16
C GLU A 138 8.49 -0.43 1.34
N ALA A 139 8.05 0.55 2.13
CA ALA A 139 7.76 0.35 3.54
C ALA A 139 6.56 -0.59 3.76
N LEU A 140 5.47 -0.44 2.98
CA LEU A 140 4.30 -1.32 3.05
C LEU A 140 4.69 -2.77 2.72
N GLN A 141 5.50 -2.98 1.68
CA GLN A 141 6.00 -4.31 1.30
C GLN A 141 6.95 -4.88 2.35
N THR A 142 7.76 -4.02 3.00
CA THR A 142 8.61 -4.42 4.13
C THR A 142 7.78 -4.87 5.32
N LEU A 143 6.76 -4.10 5.72
CA LEU A 143 5.82 -4.47 6.77
C LEU A 143 5.09 -5.79 6.45
N ALA A 144 4.75 -6.05 5.18
CA ALA A 144 4.09 -7.29 4.79
C ALA A 144 5.01 -8.53 4.88
N LEU A 145 6.31 -8.35 4.64
CA LEU A 145 7.31 -9.39 4.87
C LEU A 145 7.51 -9.64 6.37
N GLU A 146 7.59 -8.58 7.17
CA GLU A 146 7.68 -8.66 8.64
C GLU A 146 6.43 -9.30 9.25
N ALA A 147 5.25 -9.05 8.70
CA ALA A 147 3.99 -9.66 9.13
C ALA A 147 4.01 -11.20 9.04
N LEU A 148 4.73 -11.77 8.05
CA LEU A 148 4.92 -13.21 7.97
C LEU A 148 5.78 -13.73 9.13
N GLN A 149 6.78 -12.96 9.56
CA GLN A 149 7.61 -13.35 10.69
C GLN A 149 6.76 -13.49 11.96
N ASP A 150 5.87 -12.52 12.22
CA ASP A 150 4.96 -12.56 13.36
C ASP A 150 4.02 -13.78 13.27
N GLU A 151 3.39 -14.02 12.11
CA GLU A 151 2.48 -15.16 11.90
C GLU A 151 3.17 -16.51 12.17
N TYR A 152 4.41 -16.68 11.71
CA TYR A 152 5.16 -17.92 11.90
C TYR A 152 5.74 -18.08 13.31
N GLN A 153 6.07 -16.97 13.98
CA GLN A 153 6.56 -16.98 15.35
C GLN A 153 5.48 -17.46 16.33
N GLU A 154 4.22 -17.14 16.06
CA GLU A 154 3.08 -17.48 16.93
C GLU A 154 2.55 -18.92 16.77
N LEU A 155 3.06 -19.68 15.79
CA LEU A 155 2.65 -21.06 15.59
C LEU A 155 3.10 -21.95 16.76
N GLN A 156 2.15 -22.53 17.49
CA GLN A 156 2.45 -23.43 18.61
C GLN A 156 3.05 -24.79 18.17
N ALA A 157 2.78 -25.23 16.94
CA ALA A 157 3.27 -26.50 16.40
C ALA A 157 3.57 -26.41 14.89
N PRO A 158 4.63 -25.68 14.48
CA PRO A 158 4.94 -25.49 13.07
C PRO A 158 5.43 -26.79 12.42
N SER A 159 4.99 -27.04 11.19
CA SER A 159 5.52 -28.12 10.36
C SER A 159 7.02 -27.93 10.08
N ALA A 160 7.69 -28.96 9.57
CA ALA A 160 9.10 -28.84 9.17
C ALA A 160 9.30 -27.74 8.11
N GLU A 161 8.35 -27.59 7.19
CA GLU A 161 8.40 -26.57 6.15
C GLU A 161 8.19 -25.16 6.72
N GLN A 162 7.20 -25.01 7.62
CA GLN A 162 6.94 -23.74 8.30
C GLN A 162 8.15 -23.30 9.16
N ARG A 163 8.87 -24.25 9.78
CA ARG A 163 10.12 -23.95 10.50
C ARG A 163 11.23 -23.46 9.59
N LYS A 164 11.39 -24.03 8.39
CA LYS A 164 12.38 -23.54 7.41
C LYS A 164 12.05 -22.13 6.96
N ILE A 165 10.76 -21.86 6.69
CA ILE A 165 10.27 -20.52 6.35
C ILE A 165 10.58 -19.54 7.49
N TYR A 166 10.24 -19.89 8.72
CA TYR A 166 10.53 -19.04 9.89
C TYR A 166 12.03 -18.77 10.04
N GLN A 167 12.88 -19.78 9.87
CA GLN A 167 14.34 -19.61 9.91
C GLN A 167 14.88 -18.68 8.82
N ALA A 168 14.28 -18.70 7.62
CA ALA A 168 14.60 -17.73 6.57
C ALA A 168 14.21 -16.30 6.99
N LEU A 169 13.03 -16.14 7.61
CA LEU A 169 12.53 -14.86 8.10
C LEU A 169 13.36 -14.30 9.27
N LEU A 170 13.99 -15.13 10.10
CA LEU A 170 14.93 -14.66 11.13
C LEU A 170 16.13 -13.89 10.56
N ASN A 171 16.48 -14.15 9.30
CA ASN A 171 17.51 -13.44 8.56
C ASN A 171 16.93 -12.66 7.39
N TYR A 172 15.74 -12.07 7.54
CA TYR A 172 15.01 -11.46 6.43
C TYR A 172 15.81 -10.38 5.67
N GLN A 173 16.79 -9.73 6.31
CA GLN A 173 17.73 -8.83 5.64
C GLN A 173 18.38 -9.46 4.41
N ASN A 174 18.67 -10.76 4.43
CA ASN A 174 19.31 -11.52 3.36
C ASN A 174 18.35 -12.04 2.27
N ILE A 175 17.03 -11.98 2.50
CA ILE A 175 16.03 -12.39 1.51
C ILE A 175 16.05 -11.39 0.35
N LYS A 176 16.20 -11.84 -0.90
CA LYS A 176 16.10 -10.93 -2.05
C LYS A 176 14.64 -10.56 -2.29
N THR A 177 14.41 -9.29 -2.56
CA THR A 177 13.09 -8.72 -2.79
C THR A 177 13.11 -7.94 -4.09
N SER A 178 11.97 -7.87 -4.78
CA SER A 178 11.81 -7.00 -5.95
C SER A 178 11.73 -5.51 -5.60
N PHE A 179 11.64 -5.20 -4.30
CA PHE A 179 11.60 -3.86 -3.73
C PHE A 179 12.79 -3.65 -2.79
N THR A 180 13.18 -2.39 -2.56
CA THR A 180 14.17 -2.06 -1.53
C THR A 180 13.52 -2.19 -0.17
N LYS A 181 14.13 -2.93 0.77
CA LYS A 181 13.59 -2.96 2.14
C LYS A 181 13.72 -1.58 2.77
N TYR A 182 12.62 -1.03 3.25
CA TYR A 182 12.56 0.30 3.86
C TYR A 182 11.96 0.21 5.26
N TYR A 183 12.79 0.49 6.27
CA TYR A 183 12.35 0.53 7.67
C TYR A 183 11.96 1.95 8.03
N LEU A 184 10.71 2.11 8.46
CA LEU A 184 10.17 3.40 8.85
C LEU A 184 10.93 3.98 10.04
N LYS A 185 11.20 5.26 9.96
CA LYS A 185 11.78 6.08 11.02
C LYS A 185 10.74 7.07 11.54
N PRO A 186 10.90 7.57 12.77
CA PRO A 186 10.05 8.62 13.32
C PRO A 186 9.86 9.82 12.37
N GLU A 187 10.89 10.19 11.62
CA GLU A 187 10.86 11.32 10.69
C GLU A 187 9.91 11.12 9.51
N ASP A 188 9.73 9.88 9.04
CA ASP A 188 8.83 9.55 7.93
C ASP A 188 7.38 9.93 8.28
N TYR A 189 6.98 9.67 9.52
CA TYR A 189 5.66 10.06 10.04
C TYR A 189 5.51 11.58 10.14
N GLY A 190 6.59 12.29 10.47
CA GLY A 190 6.63 13.75 10.54
C GLY A 190 6.43 14.40 9.17
N GLN A 191 7.10 13.89 8.12
CA GLN A 191 7.04 14.44 6.76
C GLN A 191 5.63 14.43 6.16
N HIS A 192 4.83 13.43 6.52
CA HIS A 192 3.44 13.28 6.05
C HIS A 192 2.39 13.80 7.05
N ASN A 193 2.82 14.48 8.12
CA ASN A 193 1.95 14.99 9.19
C ASN A 193 0.99 13.91 9.75
N LEU A 194 1.50 12.68 9.87
CA LEU A 194 0.70 11.55 10.29
C LEU A 194 0.17 11.65 11.72
N PRO A 195 0.87 12.27 12.70
CA PRO A 195 0.28 12.51 14.00
C PRO A 195 -1.04 13.29 13.93
N LEU A 196 -1.14 14.30 13.05
CA LEU A 196 -2.39 15.03 12.85
C LEU A 196 -3.43 14.18 12.11
N TYR A 197 -3.00 13.42 11.11
CA TYR A 197 -3.88 12.51 10.37
C TYR A 197 -4.55 11.50 11.31
N PHE A 198 -3.78 10.75 12.10
CA PHE A 198 -4.31 9.75 13.02
C PHE A 198 -5.11 10.37 14.17
N LYS A 199 -4.77 11.58 14.62
CA LYS A 199 -5.63 12.35 15.53
C LYS A 199 -6.99 12.66 14.91
N LYS A 200 -7.03 13.05 13.64
CA LYS A 200 -8.30 13.36 12.95
C LYS A 200 -9.13 12.10 12.68
N VAL A 201 -8.48 11.01 12.27
CA VAL A 201 -9.14 9.78 11.83
C VAL A 201 -9.58 8.90 13.00
N PHE A 202 -8.74 8.75 14.02
CA PHE A 202 -8.98 7.85 15.15
C PHE A 202 -9.09 8.55 16.51
N ASN A 203 -8.90 9.88 16.58
CA ASN A 203 -8.84 10.60 17.85
C ASN A 203 -7.73 10.09 18.80
N LEU A 204 -6.60 9.65 18.25
CA LEU A 204 -5.43 9.21 19.02
C LEU A 204 -4.28 10.23 18.99
N GLN A 205 -3.40 10.20 19.99
CA GLN A 205 -2.16 10.98 20.00
C GLN A 205 -0.98 10.10 19.60
N LEU A 206 -0.51 10.24 18.37
CA LEU A 206 0.64 9.47 17.88
C LEU A 206 1.96 10.06 18.42
N SER A 207 2.75 9.23 19.09
CA SER A 207 4.08 9.53 19.63
C SER A 207 5.15 8.95 18.73
N LEU A 208 6.13 9.78 18.35
CA LEU A 208 7.22 9.41 17.46
C LEU A 208 8.39 8.73 18.19
N GLU A 209 8.49 8.93 19.50
CA GLU A 209 9.55 8.40 20.37
C GLU A 209 8.93 7.54 21.48
N ARG A 210 9.64 6.49 21.89
CA ARG A 210 9.29 5.60 23.03
C ARG A 210 9.58 6.26 24.37
#